data_AF-A0A1Q2MFJ8-F1
#
_entry.id   AF-A0A1Q2MFJ8-F1
#
_cell.length_a   1.000
_cell.length_b   1.000
_cell.length_c   1.000
_cell.angle_alpha   90.00
_cell.angle_beta   90.00
_cell.angle_gamma   90.00
#
_symmetry.space_group_name_H-M   'P 1'
#
loop_
_entity.id
_entity.type
_entity.pdbx_description
1 polymer ?
#
loop_
_entity_poly.entity_id
_entity_poly.type
_entity_poly.pdbx_seq_one_letter_code
_entity_poly.pdbx_strand_id
1 'polypeptide(L)'
;MGKMTIYLPRKLVYEELSDEQRAYLQERIPDNYNLREYIRDISELEEQIGSLSLEAREFAESKNYTLAGMTYLDITDLDKIYNTLRVGNTIAAKKLIDELETANRERIPSRLYRKFYEE
;
A
#
# COMPACT_ATOMS: atom_id res chain seq x y z
N MET A 1 32.15 -1.34 4.13
CA MET A 1 31.10 -2.31 3.73
C MET A 1 30.15 -1.60 2.80
N GLY A 2 30.08 -2.00 1.52
CA GLY A 2 29.18 -1.38 0.56
C GLY A 2 27.72 -1.65 0.95
N LYS A 3 26.86 -0.63 0.91
CA LYS A 3 25.41 -0.81 1.10
C LYS A 3 24.91 -1.71 -0.02
N MET A 4 24.63 -2.98 0.28
CA MET A 4 23.96 -3.88 -0.65
C MET A 4 22.53 -3.39 -0.80
N THR A 5 22.18 -2.88 -1.99
CA THR A 5 20.81 -2.43 -2.26
C THR A 5 19.94 -3.67 -2.44
N ILE A 6 19.07 -3.95 -1.47
CA ILE A 6 18.07 -5.02 -1.60
C ILE A 6 17.03 -4.57 -2.63
N TYR A 7 16.87 -5.35 -3.71
CA TYR A 7 15.81 -5.14 -4.68
C TYR A 7 14.55 -5.87 -4.21
N LEU A 8 13.43 -5.18 -4.15
CA LEU A 8 12.13 -5.76 -3.81
C LEU A 8 11.25 -5.85 -5.07
N PRO A 9 10.52 -6.96 -5.26
CA PRO A 9 9.62 -7.11 -6.40
C PRO A 9 8.50 -6.08 -6.34
N ARG A 10 7.87 -5.83 -7.50
CA ARG A 10 6.74 -4.90 -7.59
C ARG A 10 5.56 -5.39 -6.74
N LYS A 11 5.26 -6.67 -6.79
CA LYS A 11 4.24 -7.34 -5.96
C LYS A 11 4.94 -8.12 -4.85
N LEU A 12 4.50 -7.95 -3.61
CA LEU A 12 5.03 -8.73 -2.49
C LEU A 12 4.21 -10.00 -2.31
N VAL A 13 4.85 -11.15 -2.50
CA VAL A 13 4.28 -12.47 -2.17
C VAL A 13 5.24 -13.13 -1.21
N TYR A 14 4.78 -13.41 0.02
CA TYR A 14 5.67 -13.84 1.12
C TYR A 14 6.53 -15.05 0.73
N GLU A 15 5.90 -16.04 0.10
CA GLU A 15 6.51 -17.28 -0.36
C GLU A 15 7.55 -17.07 -1.49
N GLU A 16 7.46 -15.98 -2.23
CA GLU A 16 8.38 -15.64 -3.34
C GLU A 16 9.55 -14.74 -2.90
N LEU A 17 9.48 -14.14 -1.70
CA LEU A 17 10.57 -13.35 -1.16
C LEU A 17 11.72 -14.24 -0.67
N SER A 18 12.96 -13.83 -0.94
CA SER A 18 14.15 -14.45 -0.34
C SER A 18 14.23 -14.14 1.16
N ASP A 19 14.99 -14.95 1.90
CA ASP A 19 15.19 -14.73 3.33
C ASP A 19 15.82 -13.35 3.62
N GLU A 20 16.72 -12.88 2.76
CA GLU A 20 17.33 -11.54 2.85
C GLU A 20 16.28 -10.42 2.67
N GLN A 21 15.36 -10.57 1.71
CA GLN A 21 14.28 -9.61 1.48
C GLN A 21 13.29 -9.61 2.65
N ARG A 22 12.96 -10.78 3.21
CA ARG A 22 12.08 -10.90 4.38
C ARG A 22 12.71 -10.26 5.61
N ALA A 23 13.99 -10.53 5.88
CA ALA A 23 14.72 -9.92 6.98
C ALA A 23 14.76 -8.39 6.82
N TYR A 24 15.09 -7.90 5.62
CA TYR A 24 15.11 -6.46 5.31
C TYR A 24 13.77 -5.76 5.56
N LEU A 25 12.66 -6.40 5.19
CA LEU A 25 11.33 -5.84 5.44
C LEU A 25 10.98 -5.91 6.93
N GLN A 26 11.27 -7.02 7.61
CA GLN A 26 10.97 -7.18 9.04
C GLN A 26 11.69 -6.14 9.90
N GLU A 27 12.94 -5.77 9.56
CA GLU A 27 13.71 -4.71 10.25
C GLU A 27 13.12 -3.30 10.07
N ARG A 28 12.19 -3.11 9.13
CA ARG A 28 11.64 -1.80 8.76
C ARG A 28 10.18 -1.59 9.16
N ILE A 29 9.47 -2.67 9.43
CA ILE A 29 8.09 -2.62 9.92
C ILE A 29 8.09 -2.64 11.46
N PRO A 30 7.04 -2.14 12.13
CA PRO A 30 6.93 -2.20 13.57
C PRO A 30 7.09 -3.63 14.12
N ASP A 31 7.74 -3.77 15.28
CA ASP A 31 7.99 -5.09 15.91
C ASP A 31 6.70 -5.85 16.23
N ASN A 32 5.60 -5.13 16.49
CA ASN A 32 4.28 -5.71 16.72
C ASN A 32 3.53 -6.11 15.44
N TYR A 33 4.17 -5.95 14.26
CA TYR A 33 3.58 -6.23 12.96
C TYR A 33 4.31 -7.39 12.28
N ASN A 34 3.66 -8.55 12.26
CA ASN A 34 4.21 -9.74 11.62
C ASN A 34 4.32 -9.54 10.10
N LEU A 35 5.47 -9.90 9.51
CA LEU A 35 5.71 -9.75 8.06
C LEU A 35 4.65 -10.42 7.16
N ARG A 36 4.11 -11.58 7.52
CA ARG A 36 3.05 -12.22 6.72
C ARG A 36 1.77 -11.39 6.74
N GLU A 37 1.40 -10.86 7.91
CA GLU A 37 0.24 -9.99 8.03
C GLU A 37 0.44 -8.70 7.25
N TYR A 38 1.62 -8.11 7.35
CA TYR A 38 2.00 -6.90 6.61
C TYR A 38 1.90 -7.08 5.09
N ILE A 39 2.47 -8.17 4.56
CA ILE A 39 2.40 -8.47 3.11
C ILE A 39 0.96 -8.74 2.67
N ARG A 40 0.15 -9.42 3.50
CA ARG A 40 -1.27 -9.61 3.24
C ARG A 40 -2.00 -8.27 3.18
N ASP A 41 -1.77 -7.38 4.14
CA ASP A 41 -2.39 -6.05 4.16
C ASP A 41 -1.99 -5.19 2.95
N ILE A 42 -0.73 -5.25 2.52
CA ILE A 42 -0.28 -4.58 1.29
C ILE A 42 -0.96 -5.18 0.06
N SER A 43 -1.14 -6.49 0.04
CA SER A 43 -1.81 -7.18 -1.06
C SER A 43 -3.29 -6.80 -1.13
N GLU A 44 -3.97 -6.69 0.02
CA GLU A 44 -5.35 -6.18 0.11
C GLU A 44 -5.44 -4.74 -0.45
N LEU A 45 -4.47 -3.87 -0.15
CA LEU A 45 -4.39 -2.52 -0.72
C LEU A 45 -4.18 -2.54 -2.26
N GLU A 46 -3.32 -3.43 -2.76
CA GLU A 46 -3.11 -3.60 -4.21
C GLU A 46 -4.39 -4.03 -4.93
N GLU A 47 -5.14 -4.97 -4.34
CA GLU A 47 -6.42 -5.45 -4.86
C GLU A 47 -7.48 -4.34 -4.91
N GLN A 48 -7.52 -3.48 -3.90
CA GLN A 48 -8.40 -2.30 -3.88
C GLN A 48 -8.03 -1.30 -4.98
N ILE A 49 -6.73 -1.02 -5.18
CA ILE A 49 -6.25 -0.17 -6.28
C ILE A 49 -6.68 -0.75 -7.64
N GLY A 50 -6.55 -2.07 -7.81
CA GLY A 50 -7.01 -2.76 -9.01
C GLY A 50 -8.53 -2.63 -9.23
N SER A 51 -9.32 -2.78 -8.16
CA SER A 51 -10.78 -2.65 -8.20
C SER A 51 -11.21 -1.22 -8.58
N LEU A 52 -10.57 -0.21 -8.00
CA LEU A 52 -10.82 1.20 -8.34
C LEU A 52 -10.44 1.51 -9.79
N SER A 53 -9.38 0.89 -10.29
CA SER A 53 -8.95 1.07 -11.69
C SER A 53 -10.00 0.56 -12.68
N LEU A 54 -10.70 -0.53 -12.33
CA LEU A 54 -11.83 -1.03 -13.10
C LEU A 54 -13.03 -0.06 -13.01
N GLU A 55 -13.37 0.41 -11.82
CA GLU A 55 -14.46 1.37 -11.59
C GLU A 55 -14.23 2.70 -12.35
N ALA A 56 -13.03 3.27 -12.24
CA ALA A 56 -12.65 4.49 -12.95
C ALA A 56 -12.79 4.34 -14.47
N ARG A 57 -12.46 3.16 -14.99
CA ARG A 57 -12.63 2.82 -16.40
C ARG A 57 -14.10 2.73 -16.79
N GLU A 58 -14.93 2.08 -15.98
CA GLU A 58 -16.38 2.02 -16.21
C GLU A 58 -17.01 3.42 -16.26
N PHE A 59 -16.64 4.31 -15.34
CA PHE A 59 -17.07 5.71 -15.37
C PHE A 59 -16.60 6.45 -16.63
N ALA A 60 -15.36 6.22 -17.07
CA ALA A 60 -14.84 6.85 -18.28
C ALA A 60 -15.58 6.34 -19.54
N GLU A 61 -15.85 5.03 -19.62
CA GLU A 61 -16.61 4.40 -20.70
C GLU A 61 -18.07 4.90 -20.73
N SER A 62 -18.67 5.15 -19.56
CA SER A 62 -19.99 5.77 -19.43
C SER A 62 -19.99 7.30 -19.60
N LYS A 63 -18.85 7.91 -19.96
CA LYS A 63 -18.63 9.36 -20.11
C LYS A 63 -18.86 10.18 -18.83
N ASN A 64 -18.84 9.53 -17.66
CA ASN A 64 -18.84 10.22 -16.37
C ASN A 64 -17.41 10.61 -15.98
N TYR A 65 -16.84 11.59 -16.70
CA TYR A 65 -15.44 11.97 -16.54
C TYR A 65 -15.12 12.60 -15.19
N THR A 66 -16.11 13.22 -14.54
CA THR A 66 -15.93 13.77 -13.20
C THR A 66 -15.68 12.65 -12.20
N LEU A 67 -16.53 11.62 -12.16
CA LEU A 67 -16.30 10.48 -11.26
C LEU A 67 -15.04 9.71 -11.65
N ALA A 68 -14.80 9.45 -12.94
CA ALA A 68 -13.57 8.81 -13.38
C ALA A 68 -12.32 9.56 -12.91
N GLY A 69 -12.31 10.89 -13.05
CA GLY A 69 -11.21 11.74 -12.61
C GLY A 69 -10.99 11.67 -11.10
N MET A 70 -12.05 11.72 -10.30
CA MET A 70 -11.98 11.56 -8.84
C MET A 70 -11.41 10.19 -8.47
N THR A 71 -11.92 9.10 -9.06
CA THR A 71 -11.42 7.74 -8.79
C THR A 71 -9.96 7.58 -9.19
N TYR A 72 -9.50 8.20 -10.29
CA TYR A 72 -8.07 8.19 -10.66
C TYR A 72 -7.17 8.95 -9.67
N LEU A 73 -7.67 10.01 -9.04
CA LEU A 73 -6.95 10.69 -7.96
C LEU A 73 -6.83 9.77 -6.74
N ASP A 74 -7.92 9.11 -6.34
CA ASP A 74 -7.90 8.14 -5.23
C ASP A 74 -6.89 7.01 -5.50
N ILE A 75 -6.89 6.45 -6.71
CA ILE A 75 -5.90 5.44 -7.15
C ILE A 75 -4.47 5.96 -7.00
N THR A 76 -4.22 7.19 -7.43
CA THR A 76 -2.87 7.78 -7.40
C THR A 76 -2.37 7.91 -5.97
N ASP A 77 -3.23 8.29 -5.04
CA ASP A 77 -2.87 8.44 -3.64
C ASP A 77 -2.65 7.10 -2.93
N LEU A 78 -3.52 6.11 -3.19
CA LEU A 78 -3.35 4.76 -2.68
C LEU A 78 -2.09 4.08 -3.25
N ASP A 79 -1.77 4.29 -4.54
CA ASP A 79 -0.56 3.73 -5.16
C ASP A 79 0.72 4.33 -4.58
N LYS A 80 0.74 5.62 -4.19
CA LYS A 80 1.87 6.21 -3.45
C LYS A 80 2.06 5.52 -2.09
N ILE A 81 0.97 5.29 -1.37
CA ILE A 81 1.00 4.59 -0.07
C ILE A 81 1.49 3.16 -0.26
N TYR A 82 0.93 2.42 -1.22
CA TYR A 82 1.36 1.07 -1.58
C TYR A 82 2.86 1.03 -1.87
N ASN A 83 3.37 1.89 -2.75
CA ASN A 83 4.78 1.89 -3.13
C ASN A 83 5.71 2.23 -1.96
N THR A 84 5.25 3.08 -1.04
CA THR A 84 5.99 3.46 0.17
C THR A 84 6.03 2.31 1.18
N LEU A 85 4.91 1.61 1.35
CA LEU A 85 4.80 0.41 2.19
C LEU A 85 5.58 -0.77 1.60
N ARG A 86 5.58 -0.93 0.29
CA ARG A 86 6.27 -2.01 -0.41
C ARG A 86 7.76 -2.07 -0.05
N VAL A 87 8.39 -0.91 0.20
CA VAL A 87 9.80 -0.80 0.60
C VAL A 87 10.00 -0.73 2.13
N GLY A 88 8.95 -0.96 2.91
CA GLY A 88 8.96 -0.96 4.37
C GLY A 88 9.00 0.42 5.01
N ASN A 89 8.70 1.52 4.28
CA ASN A 89 8.78 2.87 4.86
C ASN A 89 7.45 3.25 5.56
N THR A 90 7.20 2.63 6.71
CA THR A 90 5.94 2.78 7.46
C THR A 90 5.71 4.21 7.97
N ILE A 91 6.77 4.93 8.34
CA ILE A 91 6.66 6.34 8.78
C ILE A 91 6.18 7.25 7.65
N ALA A 92 6.78 7.13 6.46
CA ALA A 92 6.36 7.94 5.31
C ALA A 92 4.96 7.54 4.84
N ALA A 93 4.62 6.26 4.86
CA ALA A 93 3.27 5.79 4.53
C ALA A 93 2.22 6.35 5.50
N LYS A 94 2.51 6.35 6.80
CA LYS A 94 1.66 6.96 7.83
C LYS A 94 1.41 8.44 7.54
N LYS A 95 2.47 9.20 7.23
CA LYS A 95 2.35 10.61 6.85
C LYS A 95 1.46 10.81 5.62
N LEU A 96 1.63 9.98 4.59
CA LEU A 96 0.77 10.03 3.40
C LEU A 96 -0.70 9.76 3.77
N ILE A 97 -0.97 8.77 4.62
CA ILE A 97 -2.33 8.46 5.11
C ILE A 97 -2.92 9.63 5.90
N ASP A 98 -2.11 10.30 6.73
CA ASP A 98 -2.52 11.49 7.50
C ASP A 98 -2.82 12.71 6.62
N GLU A 99 -2.26 12.76 5.40
CA GLU A 99 -2.51 13.81 4.42
C GLU A 99 -3.75 13.52 3.56
N LEU A 100 -4.27 12.28 3.56
CA LEU A 100 -5.47 11.92 2.83
C LEU A 100 -6.73 12.54 3.46
N GLU A 101 -7.68 12.91 2.58
CA GLU A 101 -9.06 13.16 2.97
C GLU A 101 -9.72 11.89 3.55
N THR A 102 -10.73 12.06 4.41
CA THR A 102 -11.37 10.97 5.16
C THR A 102 -11.83 9.80 4.27
N ALA A 103 -12.39 10.08 3.10
CA ALA A 103 -12.87 9.04 2.17
C ALA A 103 -11.76 8.09 1.70
N ASN A 104 -10.53 8.60 1.52
CA ASN A 104 -9.39 7.79 1.12
C ASN A 104 -8.74 7.06 2.30
N ARG A 105 -8.88 7.58 3.52
CA ARG A 105 -8.46 6.86 4.73
C ARG A 105 -9.29 5.61 4.98
N GLU A 106 -10.60 5.67 4.74
CA GLU A 106 -11.50 4.52 4.91
C GLU A 106 -11.19 3.35 3.97
N ARG A 107 -10.47 3.62 2.88
CA ARG A 107 -10.01 2.59 1.94
C ARG A 107 -8.80 1.82 2.48
N ILE A 108 -7.99 2.41 3.35
CA ILE A 108 -6.82 1.73 3.92
C ILE A 108 -7.26 0.47 4.69
N PRO A 109 -6.64 -0.71 4.44
CA PRO A 109 -6.97 -1.93 5.19
C PRO A 109 -6.99 -1.70 6.70
N SER A 110 -8.10 -2.07 7.36
CA SER A 110 -8.33 -1.71 8.76
C SER A 110 -7.27 -2.25 9.73
N ARG A 111 -6.65 -3.40 9.42
CA ARG A 111 -5.54 -3.94 10.22
C ARG A 111 -4.26 -3.13 10.03
N LEU A 112 -3.93 -2.74 8.79
CA LEU A 112 -2.82 -1.84 8.48
C LEU A 112 -2.95 -0.52 9.22
N TYR A 113 -4.15 0.09 9.16
CA TYR A 113 -4.45 1.32 9.88
C TYR A 113 -4.24 1.12 11.39
N ARG A 114 -4.88 0.14 12.00
CA ARG A 114 -4.72 -0.11 13.45
C ARG A 114 -3.27 -0.33 13.85
N LYS A 115 -2.50 -1.13 13.11
CA LYS A 115 -1.08 -1.36 13.40
C LYS A 115 -0.21 -0.10 13.37
N PHE A 116 -0.65 0.96 12.71
CA PHE A 116 0.08 2.23 12.65
C PHE A 116 -0.36 3.26 13.70
N TYR A 117 -1.56 3.13 14.27
CA TYR A 117 -2.16 4.15 15.14
C TYR A 117 -2.65 3.63 16.50
N GLU A 118 -2.86 2.33 16.65
CA GLU A 118 -3.19 1.67 17.91
C GLU A 118 -1.92 0.97 18.41
N GLU A 119 -1.29 1.56 19.43
CA GLU A 119 -0.14 1.00 20.17
C GLU A 119 -0.57 -0.12 21.12
#